data_AF-A0A7C6M5E0-F1
#
_entry.id   AF-A0A7C6M5E0-F1
#
_cell.length_a   1.000
_cell.length_b   1.000
_cell.length_c   1.000
_cell.angle_alpha   90.00
_cell.angle_beta   90.00
_cell.angle_gamma   90.00
#
_symmetry.space_group_name_H-M   'P 1'
#
loop_
_entity.id
_entity.type
_entity.pdbx_description
1 polymer ?
#
loop_
_entity_poly.entity_id
_entity_poly.type
_entity_poly.pdbx_seq_one_letter_code
_entity_poly.pdbx_strand_id
1 'polypeptide(L)' 'MRKSINADWTVSKIVSTVPEAKEILKNLGFNDIANPIMLNTAGKIMTLRKGALMKKIDINKIKDEFNNHDIDLEV' A
#
# COMPACT_ATOMS: atom_id res chain seq x y z
N MET A 1 8.07 -12.17 13.41
CA MET A 1 6.61 -12.19 13.14
C MET A 1 6.39 -11.49 11.83
N ARG A 2 5.79 -12.15 10.83
CA ARG A 2 5.39 -11.46 9.58
C ARG A 2 4.19 -10.57 9.87
N LYS A 3 4.16 -9.39 9.25
CA LYS A 3 3.03 -8.47 9.34
C LYS A 3 2.03 -8.84 8.25
N SER A 4 0.78 -9.15 8.59
CA SER A 4 -0.26 -9.40 7.58
C SER A 4 -1.05 -8.13 7.30
N ILE A 5 -1.23 -7.82 6.02
CA ILE A 5 -2.05 -6.73 5.51
C ILE A 5 -2.97 -7.26 4.42
N ASN A 6 -4.09 -6.59 4.20
CA ASN A 6 -5.08 -6.98 3.21
C ASN A 6 -5.21 -5.93 2.10
N ALA A 7 -5.25 -6.35 0.84
CA ALA A 7 -5.30 -5.46 -0.32
C ALA A 7 -6.58 -4.59 -0.37
N ASP A 8 -7.64 -5.01 0.31
CA ASP A 8 -8.89 -4.26 0.43
C ASP A 8 -8.89 -3.27 1.61
N TRP A 9 -7.81 -3.21 2.38
CA TRP A 9 -7.60 -2.12 3.33
C TRP A 9 -7.23 -0.83 2.62
N THR A 10 -7.62 0.28 3.25
CA THR A 10 -7.27 1.60 2.77
C THR A 10 -5.77 1.82 2.89
N VAL A 11 -5.19 2.58 1.95
CA VAL A 11 -3.75 2.88 1.96
C VAL A 11 -3.35 3.58 3.26
N SER A 12 -4.22 4.47 3.78
CA SER A 12 -4.03 5.09 5.09
C SER A 12 -3.97 4.06 6.23
N LYS A 13 -4.87 3.06 6.25
CA LYS A 13 -4.84 2.00 7.27
C LYS A 13 -3.56 1.19 7.20
N ILE A 14 -3.15 0.78 5.99
CA ILE A 14 -1.92 0.01 5.78
C ILE A 14 -0.70 0.78 6.30
N VAL A 15 -0.55 2.04 5.91
CA VAL A 15 0.59 2.88 6.36
C VAL A 15 0.54 3.16 7.86
N SER A 16 -0.64 3.26 8.47
CA SER A 16 -0.75 3.40 9.94
C SER A 16 -0.43 2.12 10.70
N THR A 17 -0.74 0.95 10.15
CA THR A 17 -0.41 -0.36 10.74
C THR A 17 1.04 -0.76 10.49
N VAL A 18 1.57 -0.42 9.31
CA VAL A 18 2.89 -0.79 8.80
C VAL A 18 3.53 0.46 8.18
N PRO A 19 4.16 1.33 9.00
CA PRO A 19 4.74 2.59 8.52
C PRO A 19 5.75 2.44 7.37
N GLU A 20 6.52 1.34 7.35
CA GLU A 20 7.46 1.02 6.27
C GLU A 20 6.78 0.77 4.92
N ALA A 21 5.49 0.39 4.91
CA ALA A 21 4.73 0.23 3.68
C ALA A 21 4.65 1.53 2.87
N LYS A 22 4.79 2.68 3.53
CA LYS A 22 4.80 3.99 2.85
C LYS A 22 5.94 4.08 1.84
N GLU A 23 7.16 3.71 2.23
CA GLU A 23 8.31 3.85 1.32
C GLU A 23 8.27 2.77 0.23
N ILE A 24 7.83 1.55 0.59
CA ILE A 24 7.62 0.46 -0.37
C ILE A 24 6.63 0.89 -1.47
N LEU A 25 5.44 1.36 -1.07
CA LEU A 25 4.41 1.79 -2.02
C LEU A 25 4.87 2.98 -2.87
N LYS A 26 5.60 3.93 -2.28
CA LYS A 26 6.18 5.06 -3.01
C LYS A 26 7.14 4.57 -4.10
N ASN A 27 8.04 3.64 -3.80
CA ASN A 27 8.96 3.03 -4.76
C ASN A 27 8.23 2.25 -5.87
N LEU A 28 7.06 1.69 -5.55
CA LEU A 28 6.19 1.00 -6.52
C LEU A 28 5.37 1.96 -7.41
N GLY A 29 5.43 3.27 -7.17
CA GLY A 29 4.75 4.29 -7.98
C GLY A 29 3.58 4.99 -7.31
N PHE A 30 3.32 4.73 -6.02
CA PHE A 30 2.32 5.44 -5.22
C PHE A 30 2.85 6.79 -4.70
N ASN A 31 3.50 7.59 -5.54
CA ASN A 31 4.16 8.84 -5.14
C ASN A 31 3.26 9.81 -4.35
N ASP A 32 1.96 9.83 -4.63
CA ASP A 32 0.99 10.73 -4.00
C ASP A 32 0.81 10.45 -2.50
N ILE A 33 1.13 9.24 -2.01
CA ILE A 33 0.99 8.88 -0.59
C ILE A 33 2.05 9.57 0.28
N ALA A 34 3.12 10.09 -0.33
CA ALA A 34 4.12 10.88 0.36
C ALA A 34 3.52 12.20 0.86
N ASN A 35 2.49 12.71 0.17
CA ASN A 35 1.77 13.91 0.56
C ASN A 35 0.77 13.59 1.69
N PRO A 36 0.97 14.15 2.91
CA PRO A 36 0.09 13.90 4.05
C PRO A 36 -1.38 14.30 3.79
N ILE A 37 -1.62 15.32 2.96
CA ILE A 37 -2.97 15.77 2.60
C ILE A 37 -3.67 14.68 1.77
N MET A 38 -2.98 14.12 0.78
CA MET A 38 -3.52 13.04 -0.07
C MET A 38 -3.77 11.76 0.73
N LEU A 39 -2.85 11.39 1.64
CA LEU A 39 -3.03 10.22 2.51
C LEU A 39 -4.24 10.37 3.44
N ASN A 40 -4.43 11.58 4.00
CA ASN A 40 -5.53 11.87 4.93
C ASN A 40 -6.89 12.12 4.26
N THR A 41 -6.93 12.24 2.93
CA THR A 41 -8.15 12.44 2.15
C THR A 41 -8.43 11.22 1.27
N ALA A 42 -7.86 11.17 0.07
CA ALA A 42 -8.01 10.07 -0.88
C ALA A 42 -7.53 8.73 -0.29
N GLY A 43 -6.44 8.73 0.48
CA GLY A 43 -5.89 7.53 1.12
C GLY A 43 -6.79 6.89 2.18
N LYS A 44 -7.81 7.60 2.69
CA LYS A 44 -8.83 7.04 3.60
C LYS A 44 -9.95 6.30 2.87
N ILE A 45 -10.13 6.54 1.58
CA ILE A 45 -11.20 5.95 0.77
C ILE A 45 -10.61 4.93 -0.22
N MET A 46 -9.38 5.17 -0.69
CA MET A 46 -8.67 4.33 -1.64
C MET A 46 -8.12 3.07 -0.95
N THR A 47 -8.53 1.90 -1.43
CA THR A 47 -7.89 0.63 -1.06
C THR A 47 -6.61 0.42 -1.85
N LEU A 48 -5.70 -0.42 -1.33
CA LEU A 48 -4.49 -0.77 -2.07
C LEU A 48 -4.81 -1.39 -3.43
N ARG A 49 -5.78 -2.31 -3.49
CA ARG A 49 -6.24 -2.94 -4.74
C ARG A 49 -6.73 -1.92 -5.76
N LYS A 50 -7.59 -0.97 -5.34
CA LYS A 50 -8.11 0.07 -6.24
C LYS A 50 -7.01 1.01 -6.69
N GLY A 51 -6.10 1.39 -5.79
CA GLY A 51 -4.96 2.24 -6.12
C GLY A 51 -4.01 1.57 -7.12
N ALA A 52 -3.75 0.27 -6.97
CA ALA A 52 -2.95 -0.53 -7.89
C ALA A 52 -3.59 -0.56 -9.29
N LEU A 53 -4.89 -0.83 -9.38
CA LEU A 53 -5.65 -0.80 -10.64
C LEU A 53 -5.58 0.57 -11.31
N MET A 54 -5.79 1.66 -10.57
CA MET A 54 -5.74 3.02 -11.11
C MET A 54 -4.36 3.41 -11.63
N LYS A 55 -3.30 2.99 -10.93
CA LYS A 55 -1.91 3.23 -11.35
C LYS A 55 -1.38 2.17 -12.32
N LYS A 56 -2.20 1.20 -12.72
CA LYS A 56 -1.83 0.09 -13.61
C LYS A 56 -0.63 -0.72 -13.09
N ILE A 57 -0.58 -0.92 -11.77
CA ILE A 57 0.42 -1.74 -11.09
C ILE A 57 -0.21 -3.11 -10.81
N ASP A 58 0.50 -4.18 -11.16
CA ASP A 58 0.07 -5.54 -10.80
C ASP A 58 0.09 -5.72 -9.28
N ILE A 59 -1.01 -6.19 -8.71
CA ILE A 59 -1.12 -6.44 -7.27
C ILE A 59 -0.14 -7.54 -6.82
N ASN A 60 0.21 -8.48 -7.69
CA ASN A 60 1.22 -9.50 -7.39
C ASN A 60 2.61 -8.88 -7.27
N LYS A 61 2.95 -7.88 -8.09
CA LYS A 61 4.21 -7.13 -7.94
C LYS A 61 4.28 -6.42 -6.59
N ILE A 62 3.15 -5.88 -6.12
CA ILE A 62 3.07 -5.25 -4.81
C ILE A 62 3.25 -6.29 -3.70
N LYS A 63 2.64 -7.47 -3.85
CA LYS A 63 2.79 -8.60 -2.92
C LYS A 63 4.24 -9.09 -2.84
N ASP A 64 4.90 -9.27 -3.99
CA ASP A 64 6.28 -9.71 -4.06
C ASP A 64 7.22 -8.72 -3.40
N GLU A 65 7.01 -7.42 -3.64
CA GLU A 65 7.78 -6.39 -2.96
C GLU A 65 7.51 -6.41 -1.45
N PHE A 66 6.26 -6.51 -0.99
CA PHE A 66 5.99 -6.63 0.45
C PHE A 66 6.65 -7.86 1.10
N ASN A 67 6.68 -9.00 0.39
CA ASN A 67 7.34 -10.21 0.86
C ASN A 67 8.85 -10.02 1.07
N ASN A 68 9.52 -9.18 0.27
CA ASN A 68 10.93 -8.83 0.46
C ASN A 68 11.20 -8.07 1.77
N HIS A 69 10.16 -7.52 2.40
CA HIS A 69 10.23 -6.80 3.67
C HIS A 69 9.48 -7.53 4.80
N ASP A 70 9.29 -8.85 4.68
CA ASP A 70 8.59 -9.69 5.68
C ASP A 70 7.12 -9.28 5.96
N ILE A 71 6.47 -8.66 4.97
CA ILE A 71 5.06 -8.27 5.00
C ILE A 71 4.28 -9.20 4.06
N ASP A 72 3.27 -9.88 4.60
CA ASP A 72 2.38 -10.73 3.82
C ASP A 72 1.17 -9.92 3.36
N LEU A 73 0.94 -9.87 2.06
CA LEU A 73 -0.21 -9.21 1.46
C LEU A 73 -1.25 -10.26 1.03
N GLU A 74 -2.38 -10.25 1.72
CA GLU A 74 -3.59 -10.98 1.33
C GLU A 74 -4.26 -10.23 0.17
N VAL A 75 -4.31 -10.89 -1.00
CA VAL A 75 -4.84 -10.37 -2.28
C VAL A 75 -6.14 -11.02 -2.65
#